data_AF-A0A0R0ALC6-F1
#
_entry.id   AF-A0A0R0ALC6-F1
#
_cell.length_a   1.000
_cell.length_b   1.000
_cell.length_c   1.000
_cell.angle_alpha   90.00
_cell.angle_beta   90.00
_cell.angle_gamma   90.00
#
_symmetry.space_group_name_H-M   'P 1'
#
loop_
_entity.id
_entity.type
_entity.pdbx_description
1 polymer ?
#
loop_
_entity_poly.entity_id
_entity_poly.type
_entity_poly.pdbx_seq_one_letter_code
_entity_poly.pdbx_strand_id
1 'polypeptide(L)'
;MADAVIFIALAFRYVSRWLQRTSHDAQKGVRWRLHVGLPTKSWDSDVTTETFKTVAQAARVLACMPAPVTRAVALEALRMTDQVDRPAVDVFPEFACQLYSYLLSPERRDDLHALVDVGAGTLDVAYFNVFMKDGEALLPIFASEVDRLGAHYLIAALSGAESRLVWTDSESSLSDAEVGRKLDCPPNDVCNRRSLYLSSVAEVFNVATIAAKATYPTSPAFQRSENVRLFLCGGGSRIPSLQKRFERIAREAMSVLGVRFQVSELVRPHDIVGQLQSGFDRLSVAYGLSQNAANIGSVMRSATLDPVLPRERVDERHRDDDR
;
A
#
# COMPACT_ATOMS: atom_id res chain seq x y z
N MET A 1 19.30 -5.44 -9.05
CA MET A 1 19.59 -6.03 -7.72
C MET A 1 20.66 -5.25 -6.96
N ALA A 2 21.88 -5.07 -7.49
CA ALA A 2 22.96 -4.37 -6.77
C ALA A 2 22.57 -2.99 -6.21
N ASP A 3 21.84 -2.17 -6.98
CA ASP A 3 21.45 -0.83 -6.52
C ASP A 3 20.43 -0.89 -5.37
N ALA A 4 19.52 -1.87 -5.36
CA ALA A 4 18.60 -2.12 -4.25
C ALA A 4 19.35 -2.60 -3.00
N VAL A 5 20.34 -3.49 -3.17
CA VAL A 5 21.24 -3.95 -2.10
C VAL A 5 21.97 -2.76 -1.46
N ILE A 6 22.53 -1.87 -2.29
CA ILE A 6 23.21 -0.65 -1.84
C ILE A 6 22.25 0.24 -1.06
N PHE A 7 21.06 0.50 -1.61
CA PHE A 7 20.07 1.36 -0.98
C PHE A 7 19.67 0.86 0.41
N ILE A 8 19.30 -0.43 0.51
CA ILE A 8 18.90 -1.05 1.78
C ILE A 8 20.08 -1.07 2.76
N ALA A 9 21.30 -1.40 2.30
CA ALA A 9 22.48 -1.41 3.16
C ALA A 9 22.82 -0.02 3.73
N LEU A 10 22.68 1.03 2.93
CA LEU A 10 22.87 2.41 3.36
C LEU A 10 21.81 2.84 4.37
N ALA A 11 20.54 2.55 4.08
CA ALA A 11 19.43 2.81 5.00
C ALA A 11 19.66 2.09 6.34
N PHE A 12 20.11 0.84 6.28
CA PHE A 12 20.36 0.03 7.46
C PHE A 12 21.53 0.57 8.30
N ARG A 13 22.65 0.94 7.66
CA ARG A 13 23.78 1.61 8.34
C ARG A 13 23.37 2.94 8.96
N TYR A 14 22.53 3.71 8.26
CA TYR A 14 21.99 4.96 8.79
C TYR A 14 21.20 4.72 10.07
N VAL A 15 20.23 3.80 10.05
CA VAL A 15 19.38 3.46 11.20
C VAL A 15 20.24 2.91 12.35
N SER A 16 21.19 2.01 12.08
CA SER A 16 22.07 1.46 13.12
C SER A 16 22.92 2.53 13.78
N ARG A 17 23.49 3.46 13.00
CA ARG A 17 24.30 4.55 13.55
C ARG A 17 23.46 5.57 14.30
N TRP A 18 22.25 5.85 13.83
CA TRP A 18 21.30 6.70 14.53
C TRP A 18 20.95 6.10 15.90
N LEU A 19 20.59 4.81 15.94
CA LEU A 19 20.21 4.11 17.17
C LEU A 19 21.34 4.07 18.20
N GLN A 20 22.59 3.83 17.77
CA GLN A 20 23.76 3.87 18.66
C GLN A 20 24.01 5.25 19.30
N ARG A 21 23.59 6.32 18.61
CA ARG A 21 23.73 7.70 19.11
C ARG A 21 22.58 8.10 20.02
N THR A 22 21.38 7.54 19.82
CA THR A 22 20.16 7.98 20.51
C THR A 22 19.71 7.05 21.63
N SER A 23 20.20 5.81 21.67
CA SER A 23 19.82 4.82 22.69
C SER A 23 21.04 4.29 23.45
N HIS A 24 21.02 4.43 24.78
CA HIS A 24 22.03 3.85 25.66
C HIS A 24 22.02 2.32 25.64
N ASP A 25 20.85 1.69 25.48
CA ASP A 25 20.76 0.23 25.44
C ASP A 25 21.35 -0.34 24.15
N ALA A 26 21.29 0.40 23.04
CA ALA A 26 21.94 -0.01 21.80
C ALA A 26 23.47 -0.10 21.90
N GLN A 27 24.08 0.57 22.89
CA GLN A 27 25.51 0.47 23.17
C GLN A 27 25.90 -0.89 23.77
N LYS A 28 24.94 -1.63 24.35
CA LYS A 28 25.14 -2.98 24.90
C LYS A 28 25.10 -4.07 23.81
N GLY A 29 24.81 -3.68 22.56
CA GLY A 29 24.69 -4.57 21.41
C GLY A 29 23.26 -4.68 20.90
N VAL A 30 23.10 -4.73 19.57
CA VAL A 30 21.80 -4.84 18.91
C VAL A 30 21.80 -6.07 18.02
N ARG A 31 20.81 -6.94 18.19
CA ARG A 31 20.52 -8.01 17.25
C ARG A 31 19.46 -7.54 16.27
N TRP A 32 19.78 -7.59 14.99
CA TRP A 32 18.89 -7.14 13.94
C TRP A 32 18.15 -8.31 13.28
N ARG A 33 16.88 -8.08 12.98
CA ARG A 33 16.09 -8.85 12.03
C ARG A 33 15.55 -7.87 11.00
N LEU A 34 15.65 -8.21 9.73
CA LEU A 34 15.22 -7.36 8.62
C LEU A 34 13.94 -7.93 8.03
N HIS A 35 12.85 -7.17 8.15
CA HIS A 35 11.58 -7.51 7.51
C HIS A 35 11.42 -6.66 6.24
N VAL A 36 11.03 -7.28 5.14
CA VAL A 36 10.80 -6.58 3.87
C VAL A 36 9.38 -6.82 3.39
N GLY A 37 8.69 -5.74 3.03
CA GLY A 37 7.36 -5.80 2.43
C GLY A 37 7.43 -6.27 0.98
N LEU A 38 6.60 -7.22 0.62
CA LEU A 38 6.39 -7.67 -0.75
C LEU A 38 5.06 -7.08 -1.26
N PRO A 39 5.05 -6.45 -2.45
CA PRO A 39 3.83 -5.91 -3.02
C PRO A 39 2.76 -6.98 -3.19
N THR A 40 1.50 -6.59 -2.98
CA THR A 40 0.35 -7.50 -2.97
C THR A 40 0.29 -8.40 -4.18
N LYS A 41 0.55 -7.88 -5.39
CA LYS A 41 0.53 -8.64 -6.67
C LYS A 41 1.62 -9.71 -6.76
N SER A 42 2.71 -9.59 -6.00
CA SER A 42 3.87 -10.49 -6.06
C SER A 42 3.89 -11.57 -4.97
N TRP A 43 3.02 -11.48 -3.97
CA TRP A 43 2.93 -12.43 -2.84
C TRP A 43 2.92 -13.92 -3.22
N ASP A 44 2.19 -14.33 -4.26
CA ASP A 44 2.10 -15.75 -4.67
C ASP A 44 3.27 -16.20 -5.57
N SER A 45 4.22 -15.32 -5.87
CA SER A 45 5.39 -15.65 -6.70
C SER A 45 6.56 -16.02 -5.81
N ASP A 46 6.80 -17.33 -5.67
CA ASP A 46 7.98 -17.85 -4.96
C ASP A 46 9.28 -17.24 -5.49
N VAL A 47 9.39 -17.07 -6.81
CA VAL A 47 10.56 -16.46 -7.46
C VAL A 47 10.76 -15.00 -7.00
N THR A 48 9.68 -14.23 -6.90
CA THR A 48 9.78 -12.82 -6.46
C THR A 48 10.10 -12.76 -4.97
N THR A 49 9.47 -13.61 -4.16
CA THR A 49 9.74 -13.74 -2.72
C THR A 49 11.21 -14.07 -2.46
N GLU A 50 11.77 -15.06 -3.15
CA GLU A 50 13.18 -15.44 -3.02
C GLU A 50 14.12 -14.34 -3.52
N THR A 51 13.73 -13.58 -4.56
CA THR A 51 14.48 -12.41 -5.00
C THR A 51 14.57 -11.34 -3.90
N PHE A 52 13.45 -11.05 -3.24
CA PHE A 52 13.41 -10.09 -2.12
C PHE A 52 14.27 -10.55 -0.95
N LYS A 53 14.17 -11.83 -0.56
CA LYS A 53 15.03 -12.42 0.48
C LYS A 53 16.51 -12.31 0.12
N THR A 54 16.88 -12.63 -1.12
CA THR A 54 18.26 -12.56 -1.60
C THR A 54 18.80 -11.13 -1.52
N VAL A 55 18.04 -10.16 -2.02
CA VAL A 55 18.42 -8.73 -1.99
C VAL A 55 18.56 -8.23 -0.56
N ALA A 56 17.61 -8.55 0.32
CA ALA A 56 17.62 -8.14 1.71
C ALA A 56 18.77 -8.79 2.51
N GLN A 57 19.05 -10.07 2.27
CA GLN A 57 20.17 -10.78 2.89
C GLN A 57 21.51 -10.19 2.44
N ALA A 58 21.68 -9.95 1.13
CA ALA A 58 22.88 -9.31 0.60
C ALA A 58 23.06 -7.90 1.19
N ALA A 59 21.98 -7.13 1.32
CA ALA A 59 22.02 -5.79 1.91
C ALA A 59 22.44 -5.84 3.39
N ARG A 60 21.94 -6.82 4.14
CA ARG A 60 22.34 -7.05 5.53
C ARG A 60 23.82 -7.38 5.64
N VAL A 61 24.31 -8.31 4.83
CA VAL A 61 25.74 -8.67 4.77
C VAL A 61 26.58 -7.43 4.46
N LEU A 62 26.22 -6.68 3.42
CA LEU A 62 26.91 -5.46 3.01
C LEU A 62 26.90 -4.40 4.12
N ALA A 63 25.78 -4.23 4.82
CA ALA A 63 25.65 -3.27 5.91
C ALA A 63 26.61 -3.56 7.07
N CYS A 64 26.86 -4.84 7.36
CA CYS A 64 27.75 -5.29 8.44
C CYS A 64 29.25 -5.30 8.06
N MET A 65 29.60 -5.24 6.77
CA MET A 65 31.00 -5.16 6.35
C MET A 65 31.64 -3.82 6.76
N PRO A 66 32.87 -3.79 7.30
CA PRO A 66 33.60 -2.55 7.61
C PRO A 66 34.24 -1.94 6.35
N ALA A 67 33.48 -1.83 5.26
CA ALA A 67 33.93 -1.34 3.96
C ALA A 67 32.97 -0.28 3.39
N PRO A 68 33.43 0.62 2.49
CA PRO A 68 32.55 1.52 1.76
C PRO A 68 31.45 0.76 1.01
N VAL A 69 30.23 1.31 1.00
CA VAL A 69 29.14 0.74 0.21
C VAL A 69 29.37 1.11 -1.26
N THR A 70 29.79 0.16 -2.07
CA THR A 70 30.00 0.34 -3.51
C THR A 70 29.30 -0.75 -4.30
N ARG A 71 29.15 -0.54 -5.61
CA ARG A 71 28.54 -1.54 -6.49
C ARG A 71 29.33 -2.84 -6.57
N ALA A 72 30.66 -2.77 -6.52
CA ALA A 72 31.51 -3.95 -6.50
C ALA A 72 31.28 -4.80 -5.24
N VAL A 73 31.24 -4.16 -4.06
CA VAL A 73 31.02 -4.86 -2.79
C VAL A 73 29.58 -5.38 -2.68
N ALA A 74 28.59 -4.69 -3.25
CA ALA A 74 27.21 -5.18 -3.31
C ALA A 74 27.05 -6.44 -4.16
N LEU A 75 27.78 -6.52 -5.29
CA LEU A 75 27.83 -7.74 -6.10
C LEU A 75 28.50 -8.90 -5.36
N GLU A 76 29.52 -8.60 -4.55
CA GLU A 76 30.15 -9.62 -3.71
C GLU A 76 29.21 -10.10 -2.60
N ALA A 77 28.53 -9.19 -1.92
CA ALA A 77 27.53 -9.54 -0.90
C ALA A 77 26.39 -10.41 -1.47
N LEU A 78 25.99 -10.19 -2.73
CA LEU A 78 25.03 -11.04 -3.44
C LEU A 78 25.52 -12.47 -3.66
N ARG A 79 26.84 -12.70 -3.81
CA ARG A 79 27.42 -14.05 -3.94
C ARG A 79 27.55 -14.78 -2.61
N MET A 80 27.59 -14.02 -1.52
CA MET A 80 27.79 -14.55 -0.16
C MET A 80 26.49 -14.95 0.54
N THR A 81 25.31 -14.72 -0.07
CA THR A 81 24.01 -14.93 0.60
C THR A 81 23.78 -16.36 1.07
N ASP A 82 24.39 -17.34 0.39
CA ASP A 82 24.24 -18.78 0.70
C ASP A 82 25.23 -19.27 1.76
N GLN A 83 26.25 -18.45 2.09
CA GLN A 83 27.31 -18.80 3.03
C GLN A 83 27.07 -18.25 4.44
N VAL A 84 26.00 -17.48 4.62
CA VAL A 84 25.64 -16.85 5.90
C VAL A 84 24.37 -17.51 6.41
N ASP A 85 24.40 -17.95 7.68
CA ASP A 85 23.25 -18.55 8.34
C ASP A 85 21.99 -17.65 8.19
N ARG A 86 20.89 -18.25 7.73
CA ARG A 86 19.73 -17.56 7.13
C ARG A 86 18.64 -16.97 8.08
N PRO A 87 18.68 -16.96 9.43
CA PRO A 87 17.44 -16.67 10.19
C PRO A 87 17.18 -15.18 10.56
N ALA A 88 17.60 -14.19 9.77
CA ALA A 88 17.27 -12.78 10.11
C ALA A 88 16.78 -11.91 8.95
N VAL A 89 16.17 -12.53 7.94
CA VAL A 89 15.41 -11.84 6.90
C VAL A 89 14.07 -12.54 6.74
N ASP A 90 12.99 -11.80 6.89
CA ASP A 90 11.62 -12.27 6.65
C ASP A 90 10.94 -11.36 5.62
N VAL A 91 10.03 -11.93 4.84
CA VAL A 91 9.26 -11.21 3.82
C VAL A 91 7.78 -11.30 4.18
N PHE A 92 7.10 -10.16 4.18
CA PHE A 92 5.69 -10.05 4.57
C PHE A 92 4.87 -9.38 3.49
N PRO A 93 3.55 -9.65 3.42
CA PRO A 93 2.69 -8.95 2.48
C PRO A 93 2.52 -7.51 2.95
N GLU A 94 2.99 -6.57 2.12
CA GLU A 94 2.96 -5.13 2.42
C GLU A 94 1.56 -4.65 2.80
N PHE A 95 0.55 -5.15 2.11
CA PHE A 95 -0.85 -4.86 2.35
C PHE A 95 -1.33 -5.24 3.76
N ALA A 96 -0.95 -6.42 4.27
CA ALA A 96 -1.30 -6.81 5.62
C ALA A 96 -0.57 -5.96 6.66
N CYS A 97 0.70 -5.64 6.41
CA CYS A 97 1.48 -4.74 7.26
C CYS A 97 0.86 -3.33 7.33
N GLN A 98 0.41 -2.79 6.19
CA GLN A 98 -0.26 -1.48 6.11
C GLN A 98 -1.53 -1.42 6.97
N LEU A 99 -2.27 -2.53 7.02
CA LEU A 99 -3.52 -2.63 7.78
C LEU A 99 -3.33 -3.04 9.24
N TYR A 100 -2.11 -3.39 9.67
CA TYR A 100 -1.87 -4.04 10.96
C TYR A 100 -2.55 -3.35 12.15
N SER A 101 -2.39 -2.02 12.29
CA SER A 101 -3.00 -1.27 13.39
C SER A 101 -4.54 -1.24 13.32
N TYR A 102 -5.09 -1.26 12.11
CA TYR A 102 -6.54 -1.33 11.90
C TYR A 102 -7.10 -2.70 12.30
N LEU A 103 -6.40 -3.80 11.98
CA LEU A 103 -6.85 -5.15 12.29
C LEU A 103 -6.99 -5.41 13.79
N LEU A 104 -6.18 -4.73 14.60
CA LEU A 104 -6.21 -4.78 16.07
C LEU A 104 -7.14 -3.74 16.70
N SER A 105 -7.67 -2.80 15.92
CA SER A 105 -8.48 -1.70 16.43
C SER A 105 -9.92 -2.13 16.71
N PRO A 106 -10.56 -1.63 17.79
CA PRO A 106 -12.01 -1.76 17.98
C PRO A 106 -12.82 -1.02 16.89
N GLU A 107 -12.20 -0.13 16.12
CA GLU A 107 -12.84 0.51 14.97
C GLU A 107 -12.96 -0.41 13.76
N ARG A 108 -12.34 -1.60 13.79
CA ARG A 108 -12.45 -2.59 12.72
C ARG A 108 -13.91 -2.90 12.43
N ARG A 109 -14.25 -2.89 11.14
CA ARG A 109 -15.56 -3.31 10.63
C ARG A 109 -15.41 -4.66 9.95
N ASP A 110 -16.53 -5.37 9.93
CA ASP A 110 -16.68 -6.54 9.08
C ASP A 110 -17.05 -6.10 7.66
N ASP A 111 -17.00 -7.04 6.72
CA ASP A 111 -17.38 -6.86 5.32
C ASP A 111 -16.42 -5.96 4.51
N LEU A 112 -16.94 -5.32 3.46
CA LEU A 112 -16.11 -4.78 2.38
C LEU A 112 -15.39 -3.49 2.76
N HIS A 113 -14.09 -3.47 2.46
CA HIS A 113 -13.20 -2.33 2.59
C HIS A 113 -12.58 -2.02 1.23
N ALA A 114 -12.17 -0.76 1.06
CA ALA A 114 -11.34 -0.32 -0.04
C ALA A 114 -10.08 0.34 0.51
N LEU A 115 -8.93 0.08 -0.10
CA LEU A 115 -7.68 0.75 0.16
C LEU A 115 -7.15 1.32 -1.15
N VAL A 116 -6.77 2.60 -1.11
CA VAL A 116 -6.11 3.30 -2.20
C VAL A 116 -4.76 3.78 -1.67
N ASP A 117 -3.67 3.27 -2.23
CA ASP A 117 -2.32 3.76 -1.96
C ASP A 117 -1.81 4.54 -3.17
N VAL A 118 -1.54 5.83 -2.98
CA VAL A 118 -0.90 6.66 -4.01
C VAL A 118 0.56 6.87 -3.64
N GLY A 119 1.42 6.07 -4.26
CA GLY A 119 2.86 6.16 -4.14
C GLY A 119 3.48 7.25 -5.02
N ALA A 120 4.80 7.25 -5.08
CA ALA A 120 5.55 8.09 -6.00
C ALA A 120 5.36 7.65 -7.47
N GLY A 121 5.40 6.33 -7.71
CA GLY A 121 5.29 5.75 -9.05
C GLY A 121 3.95 5.10 -9.37
N THR A 122 3.22 4.59 -8.37
CA THR A 122 2.03 3.77 -8.58
C THR A 122 0.79 4.34 -7.89
N LEU A 123 -0.35 3.96 -8.43
CA LEU A 123 -1.66 3.97 -7.78
C LEU A 123 -2.06 2.52 -7.59
N ASP A 124 -2.28 2.11 -6.35
CA ASP A 124 -2.72 0.78 -5.99
C ASP A 124 -4.13 0.87 -5.38
N VAL A 125 -5.10 0.17 -5.95
CA VAL A 125 -6.49 0.10 -5.45
C VAL A 125 -6.79 -1.35 -5.10
N ALA A 126 -7.27 -1.62 -3.89
CA ALA A 126 -7.63 -2.96 -3.44
C ALA A 126 -8.99 -2.96 -2.73
N TYR A 127 -9.82 -3.94 -3.06
CA TYR A 127 -11.07 -4.24 -2.36
C TYR A 127 -10.94 -5.56 -1.61
N PHE A 128 -11.23 -5.54 -0.32
CA PHE A 128 -10.95 -6.66 0.56
C PHE A 128 -11.98 -6.78 1.69
N ASN A 129 -12.03 -7.96 2.31
CA ASN A 129 -12.71 -8.16 3.60
C ASN A 129 -11.66 -8.37 4.69
N VAL A 130 -12.09 -8.24 5.95
CA VAL A 130 -11.34 -8.72 7.11
C VAL A 130 -12.16 -9.81 7.77
N PHE A 131 -11.66 -11.04 7.74
CA PHE A 131 -12.30 -12.19 8.36
C PHE A 131 -11.40 -12.75 9.46
N MET A 132 -11.94 -12.94 10.66
CA MET A 132 -11.20 -13.57 11.75
C MET A 132 -11.48 -15.08 11.76
N LYS A 133 -10.43 -15.89 11.67
CA LYS A 133 -10.51 -17.35 11.78
C LYS A 133 -9.50 -17.84 12.81
N ASP A 134 -9.97 -18.54 13.83
CA ASP A 134 -9.11 -19.13 14.88
C ASP A 134 -8.14 -18.12 15.53
N GLY A 135 -8.54 -16.85 15.63
CA GLY A 135 -7.72 -15.76 16.18
C GLY A 135 -6.81 -15.07 15.17
N GLU A 136 -6.73 -15.56 13.94
CA GLU A 136 -5.94 -14.97 12.84
C GLU A 136 -6.80 -14.11 11.92
N ALA A 137 -6.25 -12.99 11.46
CA ALA A 137 -6.89 -12.15 10.44
C ALA A 137 -6.60 -12.72 9.05
N LEU A 138 -7.66 -13.05 8.31
CA LEU A 138 -7.64 -13.39 6.90
C LEU A 138 -8.12 -12.19 6.08
N LEU A 139 -7.38 -11.85 5.03
CA LEU A 139 -7.59 -10.68 4.19
C LEU A 139 -7.88 -11.11 2.75
N PRO A 140 -9.09 -11.61 2.44
CA PRO A 140 -9.49 -11.91 1.07
C PRO A 140 -9.57 -10.63 0.25
N ILE A 141 -8.86 -10.60 -0.88
CA ILE A 141 -8.84 -9.52 -1.85
C ILE A 141 -9.71 -9.91 -3.04
N PHE A 142 -10.83 -9.21 -3.21
CA PHE A 142 -11.83 -9.47 -4.24
C PHE A 142 -11.49 -8.81 -5.58
N ALA A 143 -10.81 -7.66 -5.52
CA ALA A 143 -10.29 -6.97 -6.70
C ALA A 143 -9.05 -6.16 -6.33
N SER A 144 -8.11 -6.06 -7.26
CA SER A 144 -6.94 -5.21 -7.10
C SER A 144 -6.46 -4.68 -8.45
N GLU A 145 -6.34 -3.37 -8.55
CA GLU A 145 -5.81 -2.68 -9.72
C GLU A 145 -4.54 -1.90 -9.34
N VAL A 146 -3.56 -1.91 -10.23
CA VAL A 146 -2.31 -1.17 -10.04
C VAL A 146 -1.92 -0.55 -11.36
N ASP A 147 -1.70 0.75 -11.36
CA ASP A 147 -1.31 1.50 -12.54
C ASP A 147 -0.22 2.54 -12.24
N ARG A 148 0.47 3.00 -13.28
CA ARG A 148 1.53 4.02 -13.27
C ARG A 148 0.94 5.42 -13.13
N LEU A 149 0.26 5.66 -12.01
CA LEU A 149 -0.45 6.90 -11.70
C LEU A 149 -0.08 7.44 -10.30
N GLY A 150 1.20 7.30 -9.92
CA GLY A 150 1.75 7.94 -8.72
C GLY A 150 2.07 9.42 -8.91
N ALA A 151 2.55 10.07 -7.84
CA ALA A 151 2.89 11.50 -7.83
C ALA A 151 3.85 11.95 -8.95
N HIS A 152 4.81 11.11 -9.36
CA HIS A 152 5.74 11.41 -10.46
C HIS A 152 5.02 11.48 -11.82
N TYR A 153 3.97 10.68 -12.01
CA TYR A 153 3.18 10.70 -13.24
C TYR A 153 2.27 11.93 -13.28
N LEU A 154 1.79 12.41 -12.13
CA LEU A 154 1.16 13.72 -12.05
C LEU A 154 2.14 14.82 -12.47
N ILE A 155 3.36 14.82 -11.92
CA ILE A 155 4.40 15.81 -12.30
C ILE A 155 4.67 15.75 -13.81
N ALA A 156 4.83 14.56 -14.39
CA ALA A 156 5.04 14.39 -15.82
C ALA A 156 3.84 14.89 -16.66
N ALA A 157 2.61 14.66 -16.20
CA ALA A 157 1.42 15.21 -16.85
C ALA A 157 1.42 16.75 -16.80
N LEU A 158 1.75 17.33 -15.64
CA LEU A 158 1.82 18.77 -15.45
C LEU A 158 2.96 19.42 -16.25
N SER A 159 4.10 18.74 -16.40
CA SER A 159 5.26 19.25 -17.14
C SER A 159 4.98 19.35 -18.64
N GLY A 160 4.14 18.47 -19.19
CA GLY A 160 3.94 18.35 -20.63
C GLY A 160 5.13 17.71 -21.34
N ALA A 161 4.96 17.41 -22.63
CA ALA A 161 5.90 16.59 -23.40
C ALA A 161 7.27 17.26 -23.68
N GLU A 162 7.37 18.59 -23.59
CA GLU A 162 8.53 19.36 -24.05
C GLU A 162 9.37 20.00 -22.92
N SER A 163 8.95 19.84 -21.66
CA SER A 163 9.64 20.50 -20.54
C SER A 163 10.97 19.84 -20.20
N ARG A 164 12.05 20.60 -20.31
CA ARG A 164 13.40 20.23 -19.83
C ARG A 164 13.68 20.68 -18.39
N LEU A 165 12.68 21.24 -17.71
CA LEU A 165 12.84 21.75 -16.36
C LEU A 165 13.03 20.59 -15.37
N VAL A 166 13.83 20.84 -14.34
CA VAL A 166 13.92 19.94 -13.19
C VAL A 166 12.70 20.16 -12.30
N TRP A 167 12.04 19.05 -11.96
CA TRP A 167 10.89 19.01 -11.07
C TRP A 167 11.26 18.33 -9.75
N THR A 168 10.65 18.80 -8.68
CA THR A 168 10.74 18.25 -7.33
C THR A 168 9.40 17.67 -6.90
N ASP A 169 9.41 16.68 -6.00
CA ASP A 169 8.19 16.01 -5.55
C ASP A 169 7.16 16.98 -4.95
N SER A 170 7.63 18.03 -4.27
CA SER A 170 6.78 19.09 -3.71
C SER A 170 5.98 19.85 -4.76
N GLU A 171 6.48 19.93 -6.00
CA GLU A 171 5.83 20.68 -7.08
C GLU A 171 4.60 19.97 -7.66
N SER A 172 4.35 18.71 -7.28
CA SER A 172 3.08 18.02 -7.55
C SER A 172 1.86 18.74 -6.95
N SER A 173 2.08 19.58 -5.93
CA SER A 173 1.02 20.35 -5.25
C SER A 173 0.77 21.74 -5.83
N LEU A 174 1.56 22.17 -6.83
CA LEU A 174 1.37 23.48 -7.46
C LEU A 174 -0.01 23.60 -8.13
N SER A 175 -0.56 24.80 -8.09
CA SER A 175 -1.77 25.17 -8.85
C SER A 175 -1.48 25.27 -10.35
N ASP A 176 -2.55 25.23 -11.15
CA ASP A 176 -2.43 25.34 -12.61
C ASP A 176 -1.83 26.68 -13.07
N ALA A 177 -2.08 27.76 -12.31
CA ALA A 177 -1.49 29.07 -12.57
C ALA A 177 0.01 29.13 -12.25
N GLU A 178 0.46 28.43 -11.20
CA GLU A 178 1.89 28.35 -10.84
C GLU A 178 2.66 27.52 -11.85
N VAL A 179 2.12 26.36 -12.25
CA VAL A 179 2.70 25.53 -13.30
C VAL A 179 2.70 26.27 -14.63
N GLY A 180 1.62 26.97 -14.98
CA GLY A 180 1.52 27.76 -16.22
C GLY A 180 2.61 28.83 -16.29
N ARG A 181 2.83 29.57 -15.19
CA ARG A 181 3.95 30.53 -15.09
C ARG A 181 5.32 29.88 -15.21
N LYS A 182 5.53 28.71 -14.59
CA LYS A 182 6.81 27.98 -14.64
C LYS A 182 7.12 27.47 -16.06
N LEU A 183 6.09 27.08 -16.81
CA LEU A 183 6.22 26.53 -18.17
C LEU A 183 6.05 27.55 -19.28
N ASP A 184 5.73 28.81 -18.95
CA ASP A 184 5.34 29.84 -19.92
C ASP A 184 4.20 29.38 -20.85
N CYS A 185 3.14 28.80 -20.25
CA CYS A 185 1.96 28.33 -20.98
C CYS A 185 0.64 28.74 -20.29
N PRO A 186 -0.47 28.80 -21.05
CA PRO A 186 -1.78 29.10 -20.48
C PRO A 186 -2.17 28.13 -19.34
N PRO A 187 -2.71 28.63 -18.20
CA PRO A 187 -3.17 27.78 -17.10
C PRO A 187 -4.23 26.74 -17.53
N ASN A 188 -5.01 27.05 -18.56
CA ASN A 188 -6.01 26.14 -19.11
C ASN A 188 -5.38 24.86 -19.69
N ASP A 189 -4.19 24.95 -20.29
CA ASP A 189 -3.49 23.79 -20.84
C ASP A 189 -2.96 22.88 -19.73
N VAL A 190 -2.54 23.47 -18.61
CA VAL A 190 -2.19 22.71 -17.40
C VAL A 190 -3.43 22.04 -16.82
N CYS A 191 -4.53 22.77 -16.68
CA CYS A 191 -5.80 22.24 -16.18
C CYS A 191 -6.29 21.04 -17.00
N ASN A 192 -6.19 21.12 -18.33
CA ASN A 192 -6.53 20.01 -19.23
C ASN A 192 -5.67 18.77 -18.97
N ARG A 193 -4.34 18.94 -18.88
CA ARG A 193 -3.41 17.83 -18.60
C ARG A 193 -3.66 17.20 -17.22
N ARG A 194 -3.88 18.03 -16.19
CA ARG A 194 -4.25 17.56 -14.85
C ARG A 194 -5.57 16.79 -14.88
N SER A 195 -6.56 17.29 -15.60
CA SER A 195 -7.88 16.67 -15.71
C SER A 195 -7.83 15.31 -16.40
N LEU A 196 -7.01 15.16 -17.44
CA LEU A 196 -6.75 13.86 -18.08
C LEU A 196 -6.14 12.87 -17.08
N TYR A 197 -5.06 13.26 -16.39
CA TYR A 197 -4.44 12.42 -15.35
C TYR A 197 -5.44 11.99 -14.26
N LEU A 198 -6.21 12.94 -13.72
CA LEU A 198 -7.19 12.66 -12.67
C LEU A 198 -8.38 11.81 -13.18
N SER A 199 -8.62 11.79 -14.49
CA SER A 199 -9.63 10.93 -15.10
C SER A 199 -9.13 9.49 -15.17
N SER A 200 -7.87 9.26 -15.54
CA SER A 200 -7.24 7.94 -15.48
C SER A 200 -7.22 7.37 -14.05
N VAL A 201 -6.94 8.20 -13.04
CA VAL A 201 -7.02 7.77 -11.62
C VAL A 201 -8.41 7.24 -11.26
N ALA A 202 -9.47 7.91 -11.73
CA ALA A 202 -10.83 7.48 -11.45
C ALA A 202 -11.24 6.25 -12.27
N GLU A 203 -10.73 6.11 -13.48
CA GLU A 203 -10.94 4.92 -14.31
C GLU A 203 -10.42 3.67 -13.58
N VAL A 204 -9.18 3.72 -13.09
CA VAL A 204 -8.58 2.62 -12.30
C VAL A 204 -9.43 2.28 -11.07
N PHE A 205 -9.86 3.31 -10.32
CA PHE A 205 -10.73 3.10 -9.16
C PHE A 205 -12.08 2.46 -9.54
N ASN A 206 -12.70 2.92 -10.62
CA ASN A 206 -13.99 2.41 -11.09
C ASN A 206 -13.88 0.97 -11.58
N VAL A 207 -12.82 0.63 -12.32
CA VAL A 207 -12.52 -0.74 -12.77
C VAL A 207 -12.40 -1.66 -11.56
N ALA A 208 -11.61 -1.29 -10.56
CA ALA A 208 -11.46 -2.08 -9.33
C ALA A 208 -12.81 -2.26 -8.59
N THR A 209 -13.65 -1.22 -8.57
CA THR A 209 -14.96 -1.26 -7.91
C THR A 209 -15.93 -2.22 -8.62
N ILE A 210 -15.97 -2.16 -9.96
CA ILE A 210 -16.80 -3.04 -10.79
C ILE A 210 -16.34 -4.50 -10.61
N ALA A 211 -15.04 -4.75 -10.64
CA ALA A 211 -14.47 -6.07 -10.40
C ALA A 211 -14.83 -6.59 -8.99
N ALA A 212 -14.72 -5.76 -7.96
CA ALA A 212 -15.09 -6.14 -6.59
C ALA A 212 -16.56 -6.54 -6.48
N LYS A 213 -17.44 -5.79 -7.14
CA LYS A 213 -18.89 -6.08 -7.18
C LYS A 213 -19.20 -7.39 -7.91
N ALA A 214 -18.45 -7.70 -8.97
CA ALA A 214 -18.58 -8.98 -9.68
C ALA A 214 -18.10 -10.16 -8.84
N THR A 215 -16.99 -10.01 -8.10
CA THR A 215 -16.40 -11.08 -7.29
C THR A 215 -17.15 -11.32 -5.97
N TYR A 216 -17.69 -10.27 -5.35
CA TYR A 216 -18.42 -10.36 -4.07
C TYR A 216 -19.78 -9.65 -4.12
N PRO A 217 -20.72 -10.09 -4.99
CA PRO A 217 -22.00 -9.43 -5.20
C PRO A 217 -22.93 -9.49 -3.98
N THR A 218 -22.64 -10.39 -3.03
CA THR A 218 -23.42 -10.59 -1.80
C THR A 218 -23.05 -9.64 -0.68
N SER A 219 -22.04 -8.78 -0.84
CA SER A 219 -21.67 -7.78 0.17
C SER A 219 -22.87 -6.89 0.52
N PRO A 220 -23.18 -6.70 1.82
CA PRO A 220 -24.08 -5.66 2.30
C PRO A 220 -23.82 -4.26 1.72
N ALA A 221 -22.57 -3.93 1.40
CA ALA A 221 -22.25 -2.67 0.75
C ALA A 221 -22.94 -2.50 -0.62
N PHE A 222 -23.07 -3.59 -1.39
CA PHE A 222 -23.72 -3.57 -2.70
C PHE A 222 -25.22 -3.86 -2.63
N GLN A 223 -25.65 -4.74 -1.71
CA GLN A 223 -27.07 -5.14 -1.60
C GLN A 223 -27.92 -4.16 -0.80
N ARG A 224 -27.35 -3.56 0.25
CA ARG A 224 -28.06 -2.70 1.22
C ARG A 224 -27.53 -1.27 1.24
N SER A 225 -26.59 -0.94 0.35
CA SER A 225 -25.94 0.37 0.29
C SER A 225 -25.28 0.78 1.62
N GLU A 226 -24.73 -0.19 2.35
CA GLU A 226 -23.89 0.09 3.51
C GLU A 226 -22.58 0.77 3.08
N ASN A 227 -21.98 1.55 3.97
CA ASN A 227 -20.77 2.30 3.65
C ASN A 227 -19.56 1.37 3.57
N VAL A 228 -18.92 1.31 2.40
CA VAL A 228 -17.56 0.78 2.25
C VAL A 228 -16.59 1.75 2.90
N ARG A 229 -15.80 1.27 3.86
CA ARG A 229 -14.71 2.09 4.41
C ARG A 229 -13.59 2.16 3.39
N LEU A 230 -13.26 3.38 2.96
CA LEU A 230 -12.20 3.68 1.99
C LEU A 230 -11.01 4.30 2.70
N PHE A 231 -9.90 3.56 2.79
CA PHE A 231 -8.62 4.08 3.27
C PHE A 231 -7.87 4.75 2.13
N LEU A 232 -7.44 5.98 2.35
CA LEU A 232 -6.60 6.72 1.42
C LEU A 232 -5.20 6.86 2.04
N CYS A 233 -4.21 6.24 1.40
CA CYS A 233 -2.85 6.03 1.90
C CYS A 233 -1.80 6.52 0.89
N GLY A 234 -0.55 6.56 1.34
CA GLY A 234 0.60 6.89 0.51
C GLY A 234 0.88 8.39 0.43
N GLY A 235 2.13 8.75 0.11
CA GLY A 235 2.56 10.15 0.07
C GLY A 235 1.79 10.99 -0.96
N GLY A 236 1.41 10.39 -2.09
CA GLY A 236 0.67 11.05 -3.16
C GLY A 236 -0.78 11.38 -2.81
N SER A 237 -1.39 10.69 -1.85
CA SER A 237 -2.77 10.95 -1.43
C SER A 237 -2.97 12.34 -0.82
N ARG A 238 -1.87 12.92 -0.32
CA ARG A 238 -1.83 14.23 0.33
C ARG A 238 -1.74 15.37 -0.68
N ILE A 239 -1.55 15.06 -1.96
CA ILE A 239 -1.53 16.06 -3.03
C ILE A 239 -2.96 16.60 -3.17
N PRO A 240 -3.19 17.94 -3.05
CA PRO A 240 -4.53 18.49 -2.97
C PRO A 240 -5.47 18.10 -4.11
N SER A 241 -4.93 17.96 -5.34
CA SER A 241 -5.74 17.58 -6.51
C SER A 241 -6.19 16.11 -6.48
N LEU A 242 -5.38 15.21 -5.94
CA LEU A 242 -5.72 13.80 -5.76
C LEU A 242 -6.69 13.62 -4.59
N GLN A 243 -6.46 14.29 -3.46
CA GLN A 243 -7.38 14.28 -2.32
C GLN A 243 -8.79 14.72 -2.74
N LYS A 244 -8.90 15.90 -3.39
CA LYS A 244 -10.18 16.41 -3.93
C LYS A 244 -10.81 15.45 -4.93
N ARG A 245 -10.00 14.73 -5.72
CA ARG A 245 -10.51 13.75 -6.68
C ARG A 245 -11.14 12.55 -5.97
N PHE A 246 -10.49 11.97 -4.96
CA PHE A 246 -11.06 10.84 -4.23
C PHE A 246 -12.28 11.23 -3.40
N GLU A 247 -12.30 12.43 -2.82
CA GLU A 247 -13.51 12.96 -2.18
C GLU A 247 -14.67 13.11 -3.19
N ARG A 248 -14.38 13.54 -4.41
CA ARG A 248 -15.38 13.62 -5.48
C ARG A 248 -15.86 12.23 -5.93
N ILE A 249 -14.94 11.29 -6.14
CA ILE A 249 -15.26 9.89 -6.45
C ILE A 249 -16.19 9.33 -5.36
N ALA A 250 -15.86 9.51 -4.09
CA ALA A 250 -16.68 9.02 -2.97
C ALA A 250 -18.10 9.64 -2.97
N ARG A 251 -18.23 10.93 -3.28
CA ARG A 251 -19.55 11.61 -3.38
C ARG A 251 -20.38 11.13 -4.57
N GLU A 252 -19.75 10.88 -5.72
CA GLU A 252 -20.43 10.50 -6.97
C GLU A 252 -20.64 8.97 -7.08
N ALA A 253 -19.96 8.17 -6.28
CA ALA A 253 -20.01 6.70 -6.37
C ALA A 253 -21.41 6.11 -6.21
N MET A 254 -22.30 6.72 -5.43
CA MET A 254 -23.66 6.21 -5.26
C MET A 254 -24.44 6.29 -6.58
N SER A 255 -24.33 7.40 -7.32
CA SER A 255 -25.06 7.57 -8.58
C SER A 255 -24.38 6.83 -9.75
N VAL A 256 -23.05 6.70 -9.72
CA VAL A 256 -22.29 6.11 -10.83
C VAL A 256 -22.10 4.60 -10.68
N LEU A 257 -21.86 4.10 -9.47
CA LEU A 257 -21.48 2.72 -9.18
C LEU A 257 -22.48 1.98 -8.28
N GLY A 258 -23.41 2.71 -7.64
CA GLY A 258 -24.33 2.16 -6.65
C GLY A 258 -23.64 1.75 -5.35
N VAL A 259 -22.58 2.47 -4.96
CA VAL A 259 -21.77 2.17 -3.77
C VAL A 259 -21.61 3.44 -2.94
N ARG A 260 -21.69 3.33 -1.61
CA ARG A 260 -21.39 4.44 -0.69
C ARG A 260 -20.01 4.24 -0.09
N PHE A 261 -19.19 5.28 -0.11
CA PHE A 261 -17.88 5.27 0.52
C PHE A 261 -17.85 6.17 1.74
N GLN A 262 -17.22 5.69 2.81
CA GLN A 262 -16.77 6.52 3.92
C GLN A 262 -15.24 6.60 3.87
N VAL A 263 -14.71 7.73 3.39
CA VAL A 263 -13.26 8.00 3.44
C VAL A 263 -12.82 8.03 4.90
N SER A 264 -11.81 7.23 5.24
CA SER A 264 -11.28 7.09 6.59
C SER A 264 -9.75 7.10 6.55
N GLU A 265 -9.13 7.63 7.60
CA GLU A 265 -7.69 7.48 7.82
C GLU A 265 -7.40 6.09 8.42
N LEU A 266 -6.16 5.61 8.26
CA LEU A 266 -5.70 4.43 8.99
C LEU A 266 -5.61 4.73 10.48
N VAL A 267 -6.07 3.77 11.29
CA VAL A 267 -6.04 3.89 12.75
C VAL A 267 -4.59 3.99 13.21
N ARG A 268 -4.26 5.08 13.89
CA ARG A 268 -2.94 5.24 14.48
C ARG A 268 -2.82 4.36 15.74
N PRO A 269 -1.75 3.56 15.88
CA PRO A 269 -1.50 2.80 17.09
C PRO A 269 -0.96 3.69 18.21
N HIS A 270 -1.25 3.30 19.46
CA HIS A 270 -0.96 4.09 20.66
C HIS A 270 0.50 4.01 21.12
N ASP A 271 1.24 3.01 20.64
CA ASP A 271 2.59 2.66 21.07
C ASP A 271 3.69 3.28 20.18
N ILE A 272 3.34 4.15 19.23
CA ILE A 272 4.33 4.90 18.44
C ILE A 272 5.09 5.85 19.34
N VAL A 273 6.39 5.61 19.46
CA VAL A 273 7.33 6.50 20.13
C VAL A 273 7.71 7.65 19.21
N GLY A 274 7.55 8.89 19.69
CA GLY A 274 7.88 10.12 18.96
C GLY A 274 6.66 10.97 18.60
N GLN A 275 6.92 12.19 18.13
CA GLN A 275 5.86 13.13 17.74
C GLN A 275 5.43 12.89 16.30
N LEU A 276 4.50 11.96 16.10
CA LEU A 276 3.79 11.81 14.82
C LEU A 276 2.41 12.45 14.93
N GLN A 277 2.25 13.71 14.52
CA GLN A 277 0.95 14.40 14.60
C GLN A 277 0.00 13.98 13.47
N SER A 278 0.53 13.64 12.29
CA SER A 278 -0.20 13.18 11.11
C SER A 278 0.72 12.35 10.23
N GLY A 279 0.19 11.68 9.19
CA GLY A 279 1.04 10.94 8.26
C GLY A 279 1.27 9.48 8.61
N PHE A 280 0.48 8.89 9.52
CA PHE A 280 0.65 7.49 9.89
C PHE A 280 0.51 6.55 8.70
N ASP A 281 -0.34 6.85 7.72
CA ASP A 281 -0.45 6.12 6.46
C ASP A 281 0.90 5.90 5.76
N ARG A 282 1.84 6.85 5.83
CA ARG A 282 3.19 6.72 5.24
C ARG A 282 4.12 5.81 6.03
N LEU A 283 3.83 5.59 7.31
CA LEU A 283 4.62 4.74 8.21
C LEU A 283 3.93 3.40 8.48
N SER A 284 2.67 3.25 8.09
CA SER A 284 1.82 2.09 8.38
C SER A 284 2.47 0.77 7.96
N VAL A 285 3.01 0.69 6.75
CA VAL A 285 3.77 -0.47 6.25
C VAL A 285 4.98 -0.75 7.14
N ALA A 286 5.80 0.26 7.42
CA ALA A 286 6.99 0.11 8.26
C ALA A 286 6.64 -0.30 9.70
N TYR A 287 5.54 0.23 10.23
CA TYR A 287 5.02 -0.13 11.55
C TYR A 287 4.54 -1.58 11.57
N GLY A 288 3.81 -2.04 10.56
CA GLY A 288 3.42 -3.45 10.45
C GLY A 288 4.61 -4.39 10.26
N LEU A 289 5.61 -3.96 9.48
CA LEU A 289 6.86 -4.69 9.31
C LEU A 289 7.70 -4.75 10.59
N SER A 290 7.52 -3.86 11.56
CA SER A 290 8.25 -3.96 12.84
C SER A 290 7.62 -4.94 13.84
N GLN A 291 6.50 -5.56 13.49
CA GLN A 291 5.75 -6.45 14.37
C GLN A 291 6.22 -7.90 14.27
N ASN A 292 5.72 -8.74 15.19
CA ASN A 292 5.97 -10.18 15.13
C ASN A 292 5.23 -10.81 13.95
N ALA A 293 5.92 -11.66 13.20
CA ALA A 293 5.40 -12.44 12.08
C ALA A 293 4.07 -13.14 12.39
N ALA A 294 3.94 -13.72 13.60
CA ALA A 294 2.76 -14.45 14.02
C ALA A 294 1.50 -13.56 14.16
N ASN A 295 1.66 -12.24 14.19
CA ASN A 295 0.56 -11.30 14.36
C ASN A 295 0.15 -10.64 13.03
N ILE A 296 0.85 -10.91 11.93
CA ILE A 296 0.55 -10.32 10.62
C ILE A 296 -0.53 -11.16 9.95
N GLY A 297 -1.62 -10.51 9.54
CA GLY A 297 -2.74 -11.19 8.88
C GLY A 297 -2.33 -11.86 7.56
N SER A 298 -3.02 -12.95 7.23
CA SER A 298 -2.79 -13.72 6.00
C SER A 298 -3.60 -13.16 4.85
N VAL A 299 -2.94 -12.86 3.73
CA VAL A 299 -3.59 -12.37 2.51
C VAL A 299 -4.09 -13.54 1.66
N MET A 300 -5.35 -13.49 1.25
CA MET A 300 -5.96 -14.47 0.33
C MET A 300 -6.39 -13.75 -0.95
N ARG A 301 -6.08 -14.29 -2.14
CA ARG A 301 -6.39 -13.58 -3.40
C ARG A 301 -7.58 -14.19 -4.13
N SER A 302 -8.25 -13.38 -4.95
CA SER A 302 -9.36 -13.79 -5.82
C SER A 302 -9.11 -15.11 -6.59
N ALA A 303 -7.90 -15.35 -7.10
CA ALA A 303 -7.57 -16.62 -7.80
C ALA A 303 -7.65 -17.88 -6.91
N THR A 304 -7.60 -17.70 -5.59
CA THR A 304 -7.74 -18.76 -4.56
C THR A 304 -9.07 -18.70 -3.82
N LEU A 305 -9.95 -17.75 -4.17
CA LEU A 305 -11.26 -17.61 -3.56
C LEU A 305 -12.31 -18.23 -4.49
N ASP A 306 -13.10 -19.17 -3.97
CA ASP A 306 -14.31 -19.60 -4.66
C ASP A 306 -15.28 -18.41 -4.78
N PRO A 307 -16.00 -18.25 -5.91
CA PRO A 307 -17.02 -17.22 -6.04
C PRO A 307 -18.03 -17.34 -4.90
N VAL A 308 -18.26 -16.23 -4.18
CA VAL A 308 -19.31 -16.19 -3.15
C VAL A 308 -20.65 -16.11 -3.86
N LEU A 309 -21.22 -17.27 -4.17
CA LEU A 309 -22.53 -17.36 -4.82
C LEU A 309 -23.63 -16.97 -3.82
N PRO A 310 -24.69 -16.28 -4.27
CA PRO A 310 -25.89 -16.09 -3.45
C PRO A 310 -26.38 -17.46 -2.99
N ARG A 311 -26.60 -17.64 -1.68
CA ARG A 311 -27.33 -18.82 -1.19
C ARG A 311 -28.70 -18.82 -1.87
N GLU A 312 -29.07 -19.94 -2.50
CA GLU A 312 -30.45 -20.16 -2.91
C GLU A 312 -31.34 -19.90 -1.69
N ARG A 313 -32.34 -19.03 -1.85
CA ARG A 313 -33.40 -18.90 -0.84
C ARG A 313 -34.04 -20.28 -0.74
N VAL A 314 -33.72 -21.03 0.31
CA VAL A 314 -34.55 -22.15 0.73
C VAL A 314 -35.90 -21.52 1.08
N ASP A 315 -36.88 -21.74 0.22
CA ASP A 315 -38.25 -21.29 0.45
C ASP A 315 -38.73 -22.06 1.70
N GLU A 316 -38.76 -21.40 2.87
CA GLU A 316 -39.29 -21.95 4.12
C GLU A 316 -40.83 -22.10 4.08
N ARG A 317 -41.41 -22.30 2.89
CA ARG A 317 -42.81 -22.64 2.69
C ARG A 317 -42.88 -24.12 2.39
N HIS A 318 -42.86 -24.96 3.44
CA HIS A 318 -43.43 -26.33 3.49
C HIS A 318 -42.94 -27.07 4.76
N ARG A 319 -43.18 -26.51 5.96
CA ARG A 319 -43.02 -27.26 7.23
C ARG A 319 -44.21 -27.21 8.18
N ASP A 320 -45.30 -26.55 7.79
CA ASP A 320 -46.51 -26.42 8.62
C ASP A 320 -47.73 -27.22 8.10
N ASP A 321 -47.57 -28.06 7.07
CA ASP A 321 -48.67 -28.90 6.56
C ASP A 321 -48.74 -30.31 7.21
N ASP A 322 -47.89 -30.61 8.20
CA ASP A 322 -47.87 -31.91 8.91
C ASP A 322 -48.04 -31.75 10.44
N ARG A 323 -49.10 -31.06 10.89
CA ARG A 323 -49.60 -31.12 12.28
C ARG A 323 -51.11 -31.17 12.39
#